data_AF-A0A6J8A4W3-F1
#
_entry.id   AF-A0A6J8A4W3-F1
#
_cell.length_a   1.000
_cell.length_b   1.000
_cell.length_c   1.000
_cell.angle_alpha   90.00
_cell.angle_beta   90.00
_cell.angle_gamma   90.00
#
_symmetry.space_group_name_H-M   'P 1'
#
loop_
_entity.id
_entity.type
_entity.pdbx_description
1 polymer ?
#
loop_
_entity_poly.entity_id
_entity_poly.type
_entity_poly.pdbx_seq_one_letter_code
_entity_poly.pdbx_strand_id
1 'polypeptide(L)'
;MTAKSISKVDKNQILFGVGNFTDKPITLSKQCYLGKFVCLSKHDQLYDFESLDTGSRVFNVSKSSIDVKNQADKFHKTLSVDEVSQLQDLVDKYNYFFVGKDSKLGKCSLLKHKIEVPQGTAPVRQRAYKVGPCQKDVLENMIKDMLEQDII
;
A
#
# COMPACT_ATOMS: atom_id res chain seq x y z
N MET A 1 -10.88 -3.72 19.72
CA MET A 1 -10.65 -4.11 18.32
C MET A 1 -10.44 -5.62 18.30
N THR A 2 -11.39 -6.38 17.76
CA THR A 2 -11.29 -7.86 17.70
C THR A 2 -10.81 -8.25 16.30
N ALA A 3 -9.58 -8.75 16.20
CA ALA A 3 -9.06 -9.29 14.95
C ALA A 3 -9.55 -10.74 14.79
N LYS A 4 -10.15 -11.06 13.64
CA LYS A 4 -10.48 -12.44 13.25
C LYS A 4 -9.57 -12.82 12.09
N SER A 5 -8.89 -13.94 12.21
CA SER A 5 -8.03 -14.48 11.16
C SER A 5 -8.39 -15.93 10.88
N ILE A 6 -8.24 -16.33 9.62
CA ILE A 6 -8.38 -17.73 9.23
C ILE A 6 -6.98 -18.30 9.07
N SER A 7 -6.72 -19.44 9.69
CA SER A 7 -5.43 -20.11 9.63
C SER A 7 -5.66 -21.60 9.36
N LYS A 8 -4.84 -22.16 8.48
CA LYS A 8 -4.84 -23.60 8.22
C LYS A 8 -4.02 -24.29 9.30
N VAL A 9 -4.53 -25.41 9.82
CA VAL A 9 -3.78 -26.26 10.74
C VAL A 9 -2.71 -26.98 9.94
N ASP A 10 -1.44 -26.82 10.32
CA ASP A 10 -0.33 -27.60 9.79
C ASP A 10 0.32 -28.40 10.93
N LYS A 11 0.55 -29.70 10.71
CA LYS A 11 1.15 -30.61 11.72
C LYS A 11 0.52 -30.53 13.12
N ASN A 12 -0.81 -30.38 13.19
CA ASN A 12 -1.58 -30.25 14.44
C ASN A 12 -1.23 -29.01 15.29
N GLN A 13 -0.62 -27.99 14.67
CA GLN A 13 -0.29 -26.71 15.29
C GLN A 13 -0.87 -25.57 14.45
N ILE A 14 -1.15 -24.44 15.12
CA ILE A 14 -1.61 -23.21 14.49
C ILE A 14 -0.63 -22.11 14.90
N LEU A 15 0.03 -21.50 13.93
CA LEU A 15 0.87 -20.33 14.16
C LEU A 15 0.01 -19.06 14.06
N PHE A 16 -0.02 -18.26 15.12
CA PHE A 16 -0.70 -16.97 15.13
C PHE A 16 0.22 -15.89 15.70
N GLY A 17 0.31 -14.75 15.02
CA GLY A 17 1.11 -13.61 15.43
C GLY A 17 0.25 -12.56 16.13
N VAL A 18 0.63 -12.16 17.34
CA VAL A 18 0.01 -11.04 18.06
C VAL A 18 0.96 -9.85 18.00
N GLY A 19 0.53 -8.78 17.31
CA GLY A 19 1.29 -7.54 17.18
C GLY A 19 0.72 -6.43 18.06
N ASN A 20 1.60 -5.64 18.69
CA ASN A 20 1.22 -4.35 19.26
C ASN A 20 1.36 -3.27 18.18
N PHE A 21 0.23 -2.76 17.69
CA PHE A 21 0.18 -1.68 16.69
C PHE A 21 0.04 -0.29 17.32
N THR A 22 0.28 -0.16 18.63
CA THR A 22 0.26 1.11 19.35
C THR A 22 1.68 1.56 19.67
N ASP A 23 1.91 2.88 19.71
CA ASP A 23 3.23 3.46 20.04
C ASP A 23 3.59 3.38 21.53
N LYS A 24 2.83 2.61 22.33
CA LYS A 24 3.00 2.48 23.77
C LYS A 24 3.26 1.02 24.16
N PRO A 25 4.10 0.76 25.17
CA PRO A 25 4.30 -0.61 25.66
C PRO A 25 3.00 -1.14 26.29
N ILE A 26 2.65 -2.39 25.95
CA ILE A 26 1.50 -3.10 26.54
C ILE A 26 2.04 -4.14 27.53
N THR A 27 1.47 -4.18 28.73
CA THR A 27 1.77 -5.20 29.73
C THR A 27 0.73 -6.33 29.65
N LEU A 28 1.21 -7.57 29.53
CA LEU A 28 0.36 -8.76 29.59
C LEU A 28 0.45 -9.36 30.99
N SER A 29 -0.66 -9.40 31.70
CA SER A 29 -0.72 -10.04 33.01
C SER A 29 -0.69 -11.57 32.89
N LYS A 30 -0.25 -12.24 33.96
CA LYS A 30 -0.31 -13.70 34.04
C LYS A 30 -1.77 -14.15 33.88
N GLN A 31 -2.02 -15.15 33.04
CA GLN A 31 -3.36 -15.65 32.66
C GLN A 31 -4.23 -14.68 31.84
N CYS A 32 -3.64 -13.66 31.20
CA CYS A 32 -4.36 -12.82 30.25
C CYS A 32 -4.89 -13.65 29.07
N TYR A 33 -6.19 -13.56 28.82
CA TYR A 33 -6.86 -14.25 27.71
C TYR A 33 -6.70 -13.46 26.42
N LEU A 34 -5.92 -13.97 25.47
CA LEU A 34 -5.60 -13.29 24.21
C LEU A 34 -6.62 -13.55 23.10
N GLY A 35 -7.32 -14.69 23.12
CA GLY A 35 -8.28 -15.02 22.07
C GLY A 35 -8.84 -16.44 22.16
N LYS A 36 -9.83 -16.70 21.30
CA LYS A 36 -10.50 -17.98 21.15
C LYS A 36 -10.25 -18.54 19.75
N PHE A 37 -9.84 -19.80 19.67
CA PHE A 37 -9.86 -20.55 18.42
C PHE A 37 -11.21 -21.24 18.25
N VAL A 38 -11.77 -21.16 17.04
CA VAL A 38 -13.02 -21.82 16.67
C VAL A 38 -12.77 -22.58 15.38
N CYS A 39 -13.07 -23.88 15.38
CA CYS A 39 -13.04 -24.69 14.17
C CYS A 39 -14.24 -24.34 13.30
N LEU A 40 -13.99 -24.08 12.01
CA LEU A 40 -15.05 -23.81 11.06
C LEU A 40 -15.72 -25.13 10.62
N SER A 41 -17.05 -25.13 10.63
CA SER A 41 -17.90 -26.22 10.15
C SER A 41 -18.26 -26.01 8.67
N LYS A 42 -18.78 -27.06 8.01
CA LYS A 42 -19.29 -27.00 6.64
C LYS A 42 -20.47 -26.02 6.45
N HIS A 43 -21.11 -25.61 7.55
CA HIS A 43 -22.20 -24.65 7.54
C HIS A 43 -21.75 -23.20 7.75
N ASP A 44 -20.46 -22.97 8.03
CA ASP A 44 -19.94 -21.63 8.24
C ASP A 44 -19.61 -20.98 6.90
N GLN A 45 -20.20 -19.81 6.66
CA GLN A 45 -19.94 -19.01 5.47
C GLN A 45 -18.89 -17.95 5.79
N LEU A 46 -17.77 -18.03 5.06
CA LEU A 46 -16.71 -17.03 5.12
C LEU A 46 -16.96 -15.99 4.04
N TYR A 47 -17.07 -14.74 4.45
CA TYR A 47 -17.11 -13.60 3.54
C TYR A 47 -15.76 -12.90 3.61
N ASP A 48 -15.11 -12.77 2.47
CA ASP A 48 -13.96 -11.89 2.36
C ASP A 48 -14.46 -10.45 2.38
N PHE A 49 -13.77 -9.55 3.07
CA PHE A 49 -14.13 -8.12 3.06
C PHE A 49 -14.00 -7.54 1.64
N GLU A 50 -13.19 -8.15 0.78
CA GLU A 50 -13.09 -7.81 -0.65
C GLU A 50 -14.31 -8.24 -1.48
N SER A 51 -15.13 -9.16 -0.97
CA SER A 51 -16.30 -9.70 -1.68
C SER A 51 -17.63 -8.99 -1.36
N LEU A 52 -17.61 -8.02 -0.45
CA LEU A 52 -18.73 -7.17 -0.05
C LEU A 52 -18.68 -5.81 -0.75
N ASP A 53 -18.58 -5.80 -2.08
CA ASP A 53 -18.84 -4.60 -2.88
C ASP A 53 -19.71 -4.95 -4.10
N THR A 54 -20.98 -5.27 -3.82
CA THR A 54 -22.06 -4.89 -4.74
C THR A 54 -22.27 -3.38 -4.59
N GLY A 55 -21.37 -2.59 -5.20
CA GLY A 55 -21.34 -1.14 -4.97
C GLY A 55 -20.21 -0.38 -5.65
N SER A 56 -19.79 -0.80 -6.86
CA SER A 56 -19.13 0.04 -7.87
C SER A 56 -18.15 1.10 -7.36
N ARG A 57 -17.02 0.68 -6.78
CA ARG A 57 -15.75 1.40 -6.97
C ARG A 57 -14.71 0.41 -7.44
N VAL A 58 -14.89 -0.01 -8.69
CA VAL A 58 -13.82 -0.58 -9.51
C VAL A 58 -12.72 0.46 -9.56
N PHE A 59 -11.73 0.38 -8.67
CA PHE A 59 -10.42 0.87 -9.03
C PHE A 59 -10.00 -0.01 -10.19
N ASN A 60 -10.04 0.55 -11.40
CA ASN A 60 -9.37 -0.04 -12.54
C ASN A 60 -7.90 -0.12 -12.17
N VAL A 61 -7.50 -1.24 -11.55
CA VAL A 61 -6.11 -1.67 -11.49
C VAL A 61 -5.80 -2.08 -12.92
N SER A 62 -5.51 -1.09 -13.75
CA SER A 62 -4.74 -1.30 -14.98
C SER A 62 -3.53 -2.10 -14.54
N LYS A 63 -3.39 -3.33 -15.04
CA LYS A 63 -2.25 -4.20 -14.77
C LYS A 63 -1.01 -3.33 -14.86
N SER A 64 -0.32 -3.10 -13.74
CA SER A 64 0.94 -2.39 -13.76
C SER A 64 1.90 -3.23 -14.59
N SER A 65 2.07 -2.88 -15.84
CA SER A 65 2.90 -3.65 -16.76
C SER A 65 4.36 -3.31 -16.50
N ILE A 66 4.85 -3.53 -15.29
CA ILE A 66 6.28 -3.54 -15.02
C ILE A 66 6.83 -4.71 -15.83
N ASP A 67 7.36 -4.41 -17.01
CA ASP A 67 8.05 -5.40 -17.84
C ASP A 67 9.40 -5.69 -17.20
N VAL A 68 9.42 -6.59 -16.22
CA VAL A 68 10.69 -7.13 -15.71
C VAL A 68 11.43 -7.81 -16.86
N LYS A 69 10.71 -8.34 -17.85
CA LYS A 69 11.23 -8.88 -19.12
C LYS A 69 12.06 -7.87 -19.93
N ASN A 70 11.69 -6.60 -19.99
CA ASN A 70 12.46 -5.58 -20.73
C ASN A 70 13.61 -4.98 -19.89
N GLN A 71 13.60 -5.20 -18.57
CA GLN A 71 14.75 -4.91 -17.69
C GLN A 71 15.62 -6.14 -17.43
N ALA A 72 15.29 -7.27 -18.06
CA ALA A 72 15.92 -8.54 -17.79
C ALA A 72 17.42 -8.52 -18.14
N ASP A 73 17.88 -7.67 -19.06
CA ASP A 73 19.31 -7.42 -19.34
C ASP A 73 20.11 -6.99 -18.11
N LYS A 74 19.48 -6.38 -17.09
CA LYS A 74 20.11 -6.06 -15.80
C LYS A 74 20.12 -7.23 -14.82
N PHE A 75 19.23 -8.21 -14.99
CA PHE A 75 19.06 -9.38 -14.12
C PHE A 75 19.64 -10.68 -14.70
N HIS A 76 19.89 -10.75 -16.01
CA HIS A 76 20.34 -11.93 -16.76
C HIS A 76 21.73 -12.44 -16.37
N LYS A 77 22.49 -11.69 -15.57
CA LYS A 77 23.80 -12.14 -15.04
C LYS A 77 23.68 -12.93 -13.74
N THR A 78 22.54 -12.89 -13.05
CA THR A 78 22.39 -13.49 -11.71
C THR A 78 21.18 -14.40 -11.55
N LEU A 79 20.18 -14.31 -12.43
CA LEU A 79 18.94 -15.10 -12.33
C LEU A 79 18.73 -15.98 -13.55
N SER A 80 18.27 -17.21 -13.32
CA SER A 80 17.80 -18.15 -14.35
C SER A 80 16.53 -17.63 -15.04
N VAL A 81 16.24 -18.13 -16.24
CA VAL A 81 15.00 -17.83 -16.98
C VAL A 81 13.75 -18.13 -16.14
N ASP A 82 13.77 -19.24 -15.39
CA ASP A 82 12.66 -19.64 -14.52
C ASP A 82 12.49 -18.69 -13.34
N GLU A 83 13.59 -18.22 -12.75
CA GLU A 83 13.58 -17.27 -11.63
C GLU A 83 13.10 -15.89 -12.06
N VAL A 84 13.43 -15.46 -13.29
CA VAL A 84 12.89 -14.23 -13.88
C VAL A 84 11.38 -14.33 -14.09
N SER A 85 10.88 -15.51 -14.50
CA SER A 85 9.44 -15.74 -14.60
C SER A 85 8.75 -15.64 -13.25
N GLN A 86 9.31 -16.29 -12.22
CA GLN A 86 8.78 -16.23 -10.85
C GLN A 86 8.81 -14.79 -10.29
N LEU A 87 9.86 -14.03 -10.60
CA LEU A 87 9.96 -12.64 -10.20
C LEU A 87 8.90 -11.77 -10.88
N GLN A 88 8.66 -11.97 -12.19
CA GLN A 88 7.59 -11.28 -12.91
C GLN A 88 6.23 -11.59 -12.28
N ASP A 89 5.95 -12.86 -11.99
CA ASP A 89 4.70 -13.28 -11.35
C ASP A 89 4.52 -12.63 -9.97
N LEU A 90 5.61 -12.48 -9.19
CA LEU A 90 5.58 -11.78 -7.90
C LEU A 90 5.30 -10.29 -8.06
N VAL A 91 5.96 -9.62 -9.01
CA VAL A 91 5.75 -8.19 -9.27
C VAL A 91 4.31 -7.93 -9.72
N ASP A 92 3.76 -8.79 -10.58
CA ASP A 92 2.39 -8.68 -11.05
C ASP A 92 1.38 -8.96 -9.92
N LYS A 93 1.65 -9.97 -9.08
CA LYS A 93 0.83 -10.31 -7.92
C LYS A 93 0.80 -9.20 -6.86
N TYR A 94 1.91 -8.51 -6.68
CA TYR A 94 2.11 -7.46 -5.69
C TYR A 94 2.19 -6.06 -6.32
N ASN A 95 1.49 -5.88 -7.45
CA ASN A 95 1.52 -4.65 -8.25
C ASN A 95 1.26 -3.35 -7.46
N TYR A 96 0.41 -3.40 -6.45
CA TYR A 96 0.03 -2.26 -5.62
C TYR A 96 1.17 -1.74 -4.73
N PHE A 97 2.23 -2.52 -4.51
CA PHE A 97 3.41 -2.08 -3.77
C PHE A 97 4.45 -1.37 -4.66
N PHE A 98 4.35 -1.50 -5.98
CA PHE A 98 5.33 -0.98 -6.92
C PHE A 98 4.71 0.10 -7.80
N VAL A 99 5.48 1.15 -8.10
CA VAL A 99 5.05 2.15 -9.08
C VAL A 99 5.21 1.55 -10.48
N GLY A 100 4.08 1.24 -11.11
CA GLY A 100 4.02 0.68 -12.46
C GLY A 100 4.35 1.67 -13.57
N LYS A 101 4.29 1.21 -14.82
CA LYS A 101 4.42 2.06 -16.04
C LYS A 101 3.40 3.19 -16.09
N ASP A 102 2.27 3.03 -15.41
CA ASP A 102 1.22 4.05 -15.31
C ASP A 102 1.69 5.26 -14.49
N SER A 103 2.84 5.17 -13.81
CA SER A 103 3.44 6.24 -12.98
C SER A 103 2.48 6.87 -11.97
N LYS A 104 1.40 6.16 -11.63
CA LYS A 104 0.42 6.59 -10.63
C LYS A 104 1.04 6.44 -9.26
N LEU A 105 1.07 7.52 -8.48
CA LEU A 105 1.47 7.44 -7.09
C LEU A 105 0.39 6.76 -6.25
N GLY A 106 0.83 6.03 -5.22
CA GLY A 106 -0.06 5.50 -4.20
C GLY A 106 -0.76 6.63 -3.44
N LYS A 107 -2.05 6.46 -3.16
CA LYS A 107 -2.84 7.37 -2.31
C LYS A 107 -3.24 6.64 -1.03
N CYS A 108 -3.05 7.27 0.12
CA CYS A 108 -3.50 6.76 1.42
C CYS A 108 -4.65 7.63 1.94
N SER A 109 -5.84 7.02 2.10
CA SER A 109 -7.02 7.70 2.64
C SER A 109 -7.21 7.49 4.14
N LEU A 110 -6.37 6.66 4.78
CA LEU A 110 -6.52 6.24 6.18
C LEU A 110 -6.31 7.41 7.16
N LEU A 111 -5.39 8.31 6.86
CA LEU A 111 -5.01 9.41 7.74
C LEU A 111 -4.93 10.72 6.95
N LYS A 112 -5.69 11.71 7.42
CA LYS A 112 -5.58 13.10 6.96
C LYS A 112 -4.74 13.87 7.96
N HIS A 113 -3.61 14.41 7.52
CA HIS A 113 -2.77 15.24 8.37
C HIS A 113 -3.47 16.57 8.66
N LYS A 114 -3.56 16.93 9.95
CA LYS A 114 -3.97 18.26 10.39
C LYS A 114 -2.70 19.06 10.69
N ILE A 115 -2.52 20.18 10.00
CA ILE A 115 -1.43 21.13 10.28
C ILE A 115 -1.94 22.10 11.34
N GLU A 116 -1.36 22.04 12.54
CA GLU A 116 -1.72 22.94 13.64
C GLU A 116 -0.90 24.23 13.55
N VAL A 117 -1.60 25.36 13.62
CA VAL A 117 -0.98 26.69 13.56
C VAL A 117 -1.14 27.35 14.93
N PRO A 118 -0.11 28.04 15.47
CA PRO A 118 -0.22 28.74 16.75
C PRO A 118 -1.38 29.74 16.76
N GLN A 119 -2.01 29.91 17.92
CA GLN A 119 -3.09 30.89 18.08
C GLN A 119 -2.61 32.31 17.77
N GLY A 120 -3.46 33.08 17.09
CA GLY A 120 -3.14 34.44 16.67
C GLY A 120 -2.31 34.55 15.39
N THR A 121 -1.95 33.43 14.75
CA THR A 121 -1.24 33.45 13.46
C THR A 121 -2.17 33.85 12.32
N ALA A 122 -1.79 34.89 11.57
CA ALA A 122 -2.51 35.32 10.37
C ALA A 122 -1.92 34.70 9.09
N PRO A 123 -2.73 34.51 8.02
CA PRO A 123 -2.22 34.07 6.72
C PRO A 123 -1.17 35.03 6.15
N VAL A 124 -0.11 34.48 5.56
CA VAL A 124 0.97 35.26 4.93
C VAL A 124 0.81 35.19 3.42
N ARG A 125 0.78 36.35 2.75
CA ARG A 125 0.81 36.45 1.29
C ARG A 125 2.20 36.88 0.83
N GLN A 126 2.96 35.95 0.26
CA GLN A 126 4.26 36.22 -0.35
C GLN A 126 4.13 36.30 -1.88
N ARG A 127 4.92 37.18 -2.50
CA ARG A 127 5.02 37.26 -3.96
C ARG A 127 5.89 36.12 -4.48
N ALA A 128 5.43 35.43 -5.53
CA ALA A 128 6.24 34.43 -6.21
C ALA A 128 7.54 35.04 -6.77
N TYR A 129 8.66 34.34 -6.59
CA TYR A 129 9.94 34.73 -7.15
C TYR A 129 9.98 34.56 -8.67
N LYS A 130 10.87 35.31 -9.33
CA LYS A 130 11.12 35.13 -10.76
C LYS A 130 11.98 33.90 -10.98
N VAL A 131 11.55 33.04 -11.90
CA VAL A 131 12.26 31.82 -12.28
C VAL A 131 13.00 32.06 -13.60
N GLY A 132 14.24 31.54 -13.71
CA GLY A 132 15.06 31.67 -14.91
C GLY A 132 14.48 30.86 -16.10
N PRO A 133 14.76 31.24 -17.35
CA PRO A 133 14.15 30.62 -18.53
C PRO A 133 14.29 29.08 -18.56
N CYS A 134 15.50 28.56 -18.38
CA CYS A 134 15.74 27.10 -18.41
C CYS A 134 15.03 26.34 -17.27
N GLN A 135 14.76 27.01 -16.16
CA GLN A 135 14.07 26.41 -15.02
C GLN A 135 12.55 26.39 -15.22
N LYS A 136 12.00 27.30 -16.04
CA LYS A 136 10.55 27.36 -16.30
C LYS A 136 10.06 26.12 -17.00
N ASP A 137 10.75 25.66 -18.03
CA ASP A 137 10.33 24.49 -18.81
C ASP A 137 10.29 23.23 -17.93
N VAL A 138 11.31 23.07 -17.07
CA VAL A 138 11.37 21.96 -16.11
C VAL A 138 10.24 22.06 -15.07
N LEU A 139 10.02 23.26 -14.52
CA LEU A 139 8.97 23.51 -13.55
C LEU A 139 7.58 23.24 -14.14
N GLU A 140 7.33 23.68 -15.38
CA GLU A 140 6.07 23.45 -16.07
C GLU A 140 5.78 21.98 -16.30
N ASN A 141 6.79 21.19 -16.66
CA ASN A 141 6.64 19.74 -16.80
C ASN A 141 6.31 19.08 -15.45
N MET A 142 7.04 19.44 -14.39
CA MET A 142 6.76 18.92 -13.04
C MET A 142 5.35 19.32 -12.54
N ILE A 143 4.92 20.55 -12.81
CA ILE A 143 3.57 21.00 -12.43
C ILE A 143 2.50 20.20 -13.19
N LYS A 144 2.69 19.95 -14.50
CA LYS A 144 1.78 19.12 -15.29
C LYS A 144 1.70 17.70 -14.72
N ASP A 145 2.85 17.08 -14.44
CA ASP A 145 2.92 15.74 -13.85
C ASP A 145 2.16 15.68 -12.51
N MET A 146 2.35 16.67 -11.64
CA MET A 146 1.67 16.73 -10.34
C MET A 146 0.15 16.97 -10.46
N LEU A 147 -0.29 17.76 -11.44
CA LEU A 147 -1.71 17.98 -11.75
C LEU A 147 -2.37 16.71 -12.27
N GLU A 148 -1.71 15.99 -13.19
CA GLU A 148 -2.20 14.71 -13.72
C GLU A 148 -2.34 13.64 -12.63
N GLN A 149 -1.48 13.69 -11.62
CA GLN A 149 -1.49 12.79 -10.46
C GLN A 149 -2.47 13.25 -9.35
N ASP A 150 -3.07 14.43 -9.50
CA ASP A 150 -4.01 15.01 -8.52
C ASP A 150 -3.35 15.15 -7.13
N ILE A 151 -2.15 15.76 -7.12
CA ILE A 151 -1.37 16.14 -5.93
C ILE A 151 -1.58 17.62 -5.59
N ILE A 152 -1.69 18.48 -6.61
CA ILE A 152 -1.91 19.93 -6.51
C ILE A 152 -3.12 20.36 -7.35
#